data_AF-A0A2M8A6Q7-F1
#
_entry.id   AF-A0A2M8A6Q7-F1
#
_cell.length_a   1.000
_cell.length_b   1.000
_cell.length_c   1.000
_cell.angle_alpha   90.00
_cell.angle_beta   90.00
_cell.angle_gamma   90.00
#
_symmetry.space_group_name_H-M   'P 1'
#
loop_
_entity.id
_entity.type
_entity.pdbx_description
1 polymer ?
#
loop_
_entity_poly.entity_id
_entity_poly.type
_entity_poly.pdbx_seq_one_letter_code
_entity_poly.pdbx_strand_id
1 'polypeptide(L)'
;MEKGKTILSEDWAVNVIGLGIIFLAVFGFSFSSPDIKWETWADLTQNILSVSNLSKFLLQFIFVYVAAIIGFALTGKPIKHIAIGFPAVYLLTALALIITGSSAVSYLKLEVVIISLLIGLLISNFFKVPGWLQKSLSTEFFVKIGLVLLGTGIIFGDILKAGGLGLAQALIVVVSVWYFAYWVCKKLKVDNEMTMMLASAVSICGVSAAIATAGAIKGDPKKLSYTISLVLIIAIPMMIGMPYLAEYMGLSDEVTGAWLGGTIDTSGAVVASGTLAGETALKISTIVKFSQNVLLGIAAFAISVYWTYTNQAKEDGIPEKPTLGVIWERFPKFVLGFMIASLLFSFVFSAETITEIKGGLKELRDFWFALAFISIGLETKFSDLFSYENRKPLQAFLIAQTFNVILTLGVSYVLFG
;
A
#
# COMPACT_ATOMS: atom_id res chain seq x y z
N MET A 1 -21.29 2.25 21.15
CA MET A 1 -20.86 2.32 19.73
C MET A 1 -21.70 1.31 18.97
N GLU A 2 -22.73 1.76 18.26
CA GLU A 2 -23.50 0.88 17.38
C GLU A 2 -22.56 0.33 16.30
N LYS A 3 -22.35 -0.99 16.31
CA LYS A 3 -21.77 -1.70 15.16
C LYS A 3 -22.81 -1.67 14.06
N GLY A 4 -22.74 -0.67 13.16
CA GLY A 4 -23.46 -0.74 11.90
C GLY A 4 -23.11 -2.06 11.21
N LYS A 5 -24.11 -2.79 10.71
CA LYS A 5 -23.89 -3.99 9.91
C LYS A 5 -22.98 -3.61 8.73
N THR A 6 -21.78 -4.18 8.68
CA THR A 6 -20.87 -4.03 7.54
C THR A 6 -21.53 -4.66 6.31
N ILE A 7 -21.83 -3.86 5.28
CA ILE A 7 -22.49 -4.35 4.05
C ILE A 7 -21.46 -5.13 3.21
N LEU A 8 -20.23 -4.60 3.10
CA LEU A 8 -19.10 -5.22 2.40
C LEU A 8 -17.81 -5.11 3.23
N SER A 9 -16.85 -6.00 2.97
CA SER A 9 -15.48 -5.80 3.43
C SER A 9 -14.80 -4.66 2.66
N GLU A 10 -13.73 -4.09 3.22
CA GLU A 10 -12.99 -2.98 2.61
C GLU A 10 -12.50 -3.33 1.20
N ASP A 11 -11.94 -4.52 1.01
CA ASP A 11 -11.45 -4.97 -0.30
C ASP A 11 -12.56 -5.04 -1.36
N TRP A 12 -13.76 -5.50 -0.99
CA TRP A 12 -14.90 -5.53 -1.90
C TRP A 12 -15.43 -4.13 -2.21
N ALA A 13 -15.50 -3.26 -1.20
CA ALA A 13 -15.87 -1.86 -1.42
C ALA A 13 -14.87 -1.16 -2.36
N VAL A 14 -13.57 -1.40 -2.20
CA VAL A 14 -12.55 -0.91 -3.11
C VAL A 14 -12.75 -1.43 -4.54
N ASN A 15 -13.03 -2.72 -4.71
CA ASN A 15 -13.32 -3.28 -6.04
C ASN A 15 -14.52 -2.57 -6.69
N VAL A 16 -15.60 -2.33 -5.94
CA VAL A 16 -16.78 -1.61 -6.44
C VAL A 16 -16.41 -0.20 -6.87
N ILE A 17 -15.65 0.54 -6.07
CA ILE A 17 -15.23 1.91 -6.39
C ILE A 17 -14.27 1.91 -7.60
N GLY A 18 -13.20 1.11 -7.57
CA GLY A 18 -12.19 1.08 -8.63
C GLY A 18 -12.76 0.63 -9.98
N LEU A 19 -13.54 -0.45 -10.01
CA LEU A 19 -14.22 -0.89 -11.23
C LEU A 19 -15.32 0.08 -11.67
N GLY A 20 -15.98 0.75 -10.72
CA GLY A 20 -16.95 1.82 -11.00
C GLY A 20 -16.32 3.04 -11.69
N ILE A 21 -15.13 3.46 -11.24
CA ILE A 21 -14.36 4.53 -11.89
C ILE A 21 -14.01 4.14 -13.34
N ILE A 22 -13.56 2.90 -13.54
CA ILE A 22 -13.24 2.36 -14.87
C ILE A 22 -14.48 2.35 -15.76
N PHE A 23 -15.60 1.87 -15.23
CA PHE A 23 -16.87 1.86 -15.94
C PHE A 23 -17.28 3.27 -16.35
N LEU A 24 -17.22 4.26 -15.46
CA LEU A 24 -17.53 5.65 -15.82
C LEU A 24 -16.64 6.17 -16.95
N ALA A 25 -15.33 5.88 -16.92
CA ALA A 25 -14.41 6.28 -17.97
C ALA A 25 -14.79 5.69 -19.33
N VAL A 26 -15.12 4.39 -19.37
CA VAL A 26 -15.54 3.68 -20.59
C VAL A 26 -16.84 4.26 -21.17
N PHE A 27 -17.74 4.79 -20.34
CA PHE A 27 -18.99 5.43 -20.76
C PHE A 27 -18.84 6.93 -21.08
N GLY A 28 -17.62 7.40 -21.35
CA GLY A 28 -17.35 8.75 -21.84
C GLY A 28 -17.23 9.81 -20.74
N PHE A 29 -17.14 9.41 -19.46
CA PHE A 29 -16.80 10.35 -18.40
C PHE A 29 -15.30 10.65 -18.43
N SER A 30 -14.92 11.78 -19.01
CA SER A 30 -13.53 12.22 -19.05
C SER A 30 -13.11 12.91 -17.76
N PHE A 31 -11.97 12.52 -17.20
CA PHE A 31 -11.37 13.18 -16.04
C PHE A 31 -10.47 14.32 -16.50
N SER A 32 -10.91 15.56 -16.33
CA SER A 32 -10.04 16.72 -16.55
C SER A 32 -9.16 16.94 -15.32
N SER A 33 -7.93 16.45 -15.35
CA SER A 33 -7.00 16.69 -14.23
C SER A 33 -6.53 18.14 -14.16
N PRO A 34 -6.29 18.68 -12.95
CA PRO A 34 -5.76 20.01 -12.79
C PRO A 34 -4.38 20.17 -13.43
N ASP A 35 -4.12 21.33 -14.01
CA ASP A 35 -2.80 21.71 -14.46
C ASP A 35 -1.95 22.06 -13.24
N ILE A 36 -0.80 21.40 -13.11
CA ILE A 36 0.08 21.55 -11.94
C ILE A 36 1.45 22.12 -12.27
N LYS A 37 1.81 22.25 -13.56
CA LYS A 37 3.16 22.67 -13.97
C LYS A 37 3.33 24.18 -13.90
N TRP A 38 4.37 24.66 -13.22
CA TRP A 38 4.72 26.08 -13.15
C TRP A 38 6.22 26.31 -12.92
N GLU A 39 6.74 27.44 -13.42
CA GLU A 39 8.16 27.79 -13.29
C GLU A 39 8.35 29.03 -12.40
N THR A 40 7.48 30.02 -12.54
CA THR A 40 7.56 31.29 -11.82
C THR A 40 6.38 31.48 -10.88
N TRP A 41 6.54 32.38 -9.89
CA TRP A 41 5.44 32.80 -9.03
C TRP A 41 4.28 33.43 -9.82
N ALA A 42 4.56 34.04 -10.98
CA ALA A 42 3.53 34.55 -11.87
C ALA A 42 2.68 33.41 -12.45
N ASP A 43 3.30 32.32 -12.91
CA ASP A 43 2.59 31.14 -13.43
C ASP A 43 1.69 30.49 -12.37
N LEU A 44 2.15 30.45 -11.12
CA LEU A 44 1.35 29.93 -10.01
C LEU A 44 0.07 30.74 -9.84
N THR A 45 0.16 32.07 -9.85
CA THR A 45 -1.02 32.93 -9.63
C THR A 45 -1.92 33.03 -10.86
N GLN A 46 -1.35 33.06 -12.06
CA GLN A 46 -2.09 33.26 -13.30
C GLN A 46 -2.64 31.97 -13.91
N ASN A 47 -1.93 30.85 -13.79
CA ASN A 47 -2.31 29.58 -14.42
C ASN A 47 -2.85 28.60 -13.38
N ILE A 48 -2.11 28.34 -12.31
CA ILE A 48 -2.48 27.32 -11.31
C ILE A 48 -3.68 27.76 -10.46
N LEU A 49 -3.68 29.01 -10.00
CA LEU A 49 -4.77 29.61 -9.23
C LEU A 49 -5.86 30.27 -10.11
N SER A 50 -5.82 30.04 -11.43
CA SER A 50 -6.86 30.51 -12.34
C SER A 50 -8.22 29.87 -12.00
N VAL A 51 -9.31 30.59 -12.28
CA VAL A 51 -10.68 30.08 -12.09
C VAL A 51 -10.90 28.77 -12.87
N SER A 52 -10.37 28.69 -14.09
CA SER A 52 -10.46 27.48 -14.92
C SER A 52 -9.78 26.29 -14.23
N ASN A 53 -8.56 26.45 -13.73
CA ASN A 53 -7.86 25.35 -13.08
C ASN A 53 -8.43 25.00 -11.71
N LEU A 54 -8.87 26.00 -10.95
CA LEU A 54 -9.54 25.78 -9.66
C LEU A 54 -10.86 25.02 -9.84
N SER A 55 -11.56 25.21 -10.96
CA SER A 55 -12.74 24.40 -11.30
C SER A 55 -12.39 22.93 -11.54
N LYS A 56 -11.23 22.64 -12.15
CA LYS A 56 -10.71 21.26 -12.30
C LYS A 56 -10.40 20.64 -10.94
N PHE A 57 -9.74 21.38 -10.04
CA PHE A 57 -9.52 20.93 -8.65
C PHE A 57 -10.84 20.68 -7.91
N LEU A 58 -11.85 21.53 -8.11
CA LEU A 58 -13.15 21.34 -7.47
C LEU A 58 -13.88 20.10 -8.02
N LEU A 59 -13.86 19.88 -9.33
CA LEU A 59 -14.45 18.70 -9.96
C LEU A 59 -13.75 17.41 -9.51
N GLN A 60 -12.41 17.41 -9.48
CA GLN A 60 -11.62 16.30 -8.96
C GLN A 60 -11.98 16.03 -7.48
N PHE A 61 -12.05 17.09 -6.65
CA PHE A 61 -12.46 16.98 -5.26
C PHE A 61 -13.84 16.33 -5.11
N ILE A 62 -14.85 16.85 -5.81
CA ILE A 62 -16.22 16.32 -5.74
C ILE A 62 -16.23 14.83 -6.11
N PHE A 63 -15.54 14.47 -7.19
CA PHE A 63 -15.48 13.10 -7.66
C PHE A 63 -14.86 12.16 -6.62
N VAL A 64 -13.65 12.46 -6.15
CA VAL A 64 -12.94 11.58 -5.20
C VAL A 64 -13.60 11.59 -3.81
N TYR A 65 -14.22 12.71 -3.42
CA TYR A 65 -14.98 12.82 -2.18
C TYR A 65 -16.23 11.95 -2.21
N VAL A 66 -17.01 12.00 -3.31
CA VAL A 66 -18.18 11.12 -3.50
C VAL A 66 -17.76 9.65 -3.51
N ALA A 67 -16.69 9.29 -4.22
CA ALA A 67 -16.16 7.94 -4.23
C ALA A 67 -15.75 7.45 -2.83
N ALA A 68 -15.07 8.29 -2.05
CA ALA A 68 -14.67 7.99 -0.68
C ALA A 68 -15.88 7.83 0.25
N ILE A 69 -16.90 8.70 0.13
CA ILE A 69 -18.15 8.62 0.89
C ILE A 69 -18.90 7.33 0.59
N ILE A 70 -19.04 6.96 -0.69
CA ILE A 70 -19.69 5.71 -1.11
C ILE A 70 -18.91 4.52 -0.56
N GLY A 71 -17.59 4.50 -0.68
CA GLY A 71 -16.76 3.42 -0.14
C GLY A 71 -16.88 3.25 1.38
N PHE A 72 -16.95 4.35 2.11
CA PHE A 72 -17.19 4.34 3.56
C PHE A 72 -18.60 3.83 3.92
N ALA A 73 -19.61 4.25 3.15
CA ALA A 73 -20.97 3.76 3.32
C ALA A 73 -21.04 2.23 3.09
N LEU A 74 -20.39 1.72 2.04
CA LEU A 74 -20.33 0.29 1.73
C LEU A 74 -19.62 -0.53 2.81
N THR A 75 -18.60 0.03 3.46
CA THR A 75 -17.89 -0.64 4.55
C THR A 75 -18.60 -0.54 5.90
N GLY A 76 -19.72 0.18 6.00
CA GLY A 76 -20.42 0.46 7.26
C GLY A 76 -19.61 1.35 8.21
N LYS A 77 -18.54 1.99 7.72
CA LYS A 77 -17.77 2.95 8.51
C LYS A 77 -18.58 4.23 8.68
N PRO A 78 -18.45 4.92 9.82
CA PRO A 78 -19.19 6.15 10.09
C PRO A 78 -18.83 7.28 9.10
N ILE A 79 -19.76 7.57 8.18
CA ILE A 79 -19.63 8.55 7.09
C ILE A 79 -19.21 9.93 7.60
N LYS A 80 -19.65 10.32 8.80
CA LYS A 80 -19.29 11.60 9.42
C LYS A 80 -17.77 11.81 9.51
N HIS A 81 -16.99 10.76 9.78
CA HIS A 81 -15.54 10.91 9.93
C HIS A 81 -14.87 11.22 8.59
N ILE A 82 -15.22 10.47 7.53
CA ILE A 82 -14.66 10.72 6.20
C ILE A 82 -15.18 12.05 5.62
N ALA A 83 -16.44 12.40 5.86
CA ALA A 83 -17.03 13.65 5.36
C ALA A 83 -16.32 14.91 5.90
N ILE A 84 -15.93 14.89 7.18
CA ILE A 84 -15.23 16.01 7.82
C ILE A 84 -13.73 15.99 7.51
N GLY A 85 -13.14 14.79 7.51
CA GLY A 85 -11.70 14.60 7.40
C GLY A 85 -11.14 14.69 5.98
N PHE A 86 -11.85 14.12 5.01
CA PHE A 86 -11.39 14.02 3.62
C PHE A 86 -11.09 15.38 2.97
N PRO A 87 -11.87 16.46 3.19
CA PRO A 87 -11.52 17.77 2.66
C PRO A 87 -10.13 18.24 3.08
N ALA A 88 -9.72 18.00 4.33
CA ALA A 88 -8.38 18.36 4.79
C ALA A 88 -7.30 17.49 4.15
N VAL A 89 -7.52 16.18 4.04
CA VAL A 89 -6.60 15.25 3.34
C VAL A 89 -6.44 15.66 1.87
N TYR A 90 -7.55 15.99 1.21
CA TYR A 90 -7.56 16.46 -0.17
C TYR A 90 -6.77 17.76 -0.34
N LEU A 91 -6.99 18.76 0.52
CA LEU A 91 -6.27 20.04 0.45
C LEU A 91 -4.76 19.85 0.63
N LEU A 92 -4.34 19.00 1.56
CA LEU A 92 -2.92 18.67 1.72
C LEU A 92 -2.35 17.93 0.50
N THR A 93 -3.15 17.07 -0.13
CA THR A 93 -2.76 16.36 -1.36
C THR A 93 -2.68 17.31 -2.55
N ALA A 94 -3.63 18.25 -2.68
CA ALA A 94 -3.62 19.29 -3.70
C ALA A 94 -2.41 20.22 -3.52
N LEU A 95 -2.04 20.55 -2.29
CA LEU A 95 -0.80 21.26 -1.98
C LEU A 95 0.43 20.46 -2.44
N ALA A 96 0.47 19.15 -2.16
CA ALA A 96 1.54 18.27 -2.62
C ALA A 96 1.67 18.27 -4.15
N LEU A 97 0.54 18.18 -4.88
CA LEU A 97 0.51 18.27 -6.34
C LEU A 97 1.09 19.59 -6.86
N ILE A 98 0.65 20.71 -6.29
CA ILE A 98 1.13 22.05 -6.68
C ILE A 98 2.64 22.18 -6.42
N ILE A 99 3.13 21.71 -5.27
CA ILE A 99 4.57 21.73 -4.96
C ILE A 99 5.35 20.86 -5.97
N THR A 100 4.83 19.67 -6.27
CA THR A 100 5.46 18.72 -7.20
C THR A 100 5.60 19.29 -8.61
N GLY A 101 4.57 19.99 -9.09
CA GLY A 101 4.59 20.57 -10.43
C GLY A 101 5.46 21.83 -10.58
N SER A 102 6.10 22.29 -9.50
CA SER A 102 7.13 23.33 -9.60
C SER A 102 8.37 22.81 -10.35
N SER A 103 9.00 23.67 -11.13
CA SER A 103 10.22 23.31 -11.88
C SER A 103 11.38 22.88 -10.98
N ALA A 104 11.49 23.48 -9.78
CA ALA A 104 12.52 23.14 -8.80
C ALA A 104 12.38 21.69 -8.29
N VAL A 105 11.16 21.24 -8.03
CA VAL A 105 10.89 19.88 -7.53
C VAL A 105 10.94 18.88 -8.68
N SER A 106 10.47 19.26 -9.87
CA SER A 106 10.58 18.44 -11.08
C SER A 106 12.05 18.13 -11.44
N TYR A 107 12.97 19.07 -11.21
CA TYR A 107 14.42 18.84 -11.40
C TYR A 107 14.97 17.76 -10.46
N LEU A 108 14.44 17.68 -9.24
CA LEU A 108 14.82 16.68 -8.25
C LEU A 108 14.17 15.30 -8.51
N LYS A 109 13.37 15.16 -9.58
CA LYS A 109 12.60 13.94 -9.91
C LYS A 109 11.76 13.41 -8.74
N LEU A 110 11.34 14.31 -7.84
CA LEU A 110 10.52 13.91 -6.70
C LEU A 110 9.07 13.81 -7.15
N GLU A 111 8.51 12.62 -7.02
CA GLU A 111 7.12 12.38 -7.36
C GLU A 111 6.16 12.87 -6.28
N VAL A 112 4.90 13.10 -6.69
CA VAL A 112 3.82 13.55 -5.80
C VAL A 112 3.67 12.66 -4.57
N VAL A 113 3.87 11.34 -4.72
CA VAL A 113 3.76 10.38 -3.62
C VAL A 113 4.79 10.62 -2.51
N ILE A 114 6.02 11.04 -2.86
CA ILE A 114 7.04 11.39 -1.86
C ILE A 114 6.65 12.70 -1.18
N ILE A 115 6.32 13.73 -1.96
CA ILE A 115 5.96 15.05 -1.42
C ILE A 115 4.77 14.93 -0.48
N SER A 116 3.77 14.14 -0.88
CA SER A 116 2.63 13.75 -0.05
C SER A 116 3.06 13.13 1.28
N LEU A 117 3.91 12.11 1.25
CA LEU A 117 4.39 11.47 2.47
C LEU A 117 5.14 12.46 3.36
N LEU A 118 6.05 13.26 2.80
CA LEU A 118 6.87 14.22 3.55
C LEU A 118 5.99 15.27 4.25
N ILE A 119 4.98 15.82 3.55
CA ILE A 119 4.03 16.76 4.16
C ILE A 119 3.30 16.09 5.33
N GLY A 120 2.80 14.87 5.15
CA GLY A 120 2.14 14.13 6.22
C GLY A 120 3.05 13.90 7.44
N LEU A 121 4.30 13.47 7.21
CA LEU A 121 5.30 13.23 8.26
C LEU A 121 5.68 14.50 9.02
N LEU A 122 5.87 15.61 8.29
CA LEU A 122 6.13 16.91 8.90
C LEU A 122 4.97 17.31 9.81
N ILE A 123 3.73 17.14 9.36
CA ILE A 123 2.57 17.47 10.17
C ILE A 123 2.47 16.56 11.40
N SER A 124 2.60 15.25 11.25
CA SER A 124 2.39 14.29 12.36
C SER A 124 3.46 14.30 13.44
N ASN A 125 4.69 14.69 13.09
CA ASN A 125 5.84 14.71 14.01
C ASN A 125 6.11 16.08 14.63
N PHE A 126 5.73 17.18 13.96
CA PHE A 126 5.86 18.54 14.53
C PHE A 126 4.55 19.08 15.13
N PHE A 127 3.39 18.58 14.68
CA PHE A 127 2.08 19.04 15.14
C PHE A 127 1.21 17.89 15.62
N LYS A 128 0.24 18.20 16.48
CA LYS A 128 -0.76 17.22 16.91
C LYS A 128 -1.85 17.11 15.85
N VAL A 129 -1.88 15.99 15.12
CA VAL A 129 -2.98 15.67 14.21
C VAL A 129 -4.29 15.59 15.01
N PRO A 130 -5.33 16.39 14.66
CA PRO A 130 -6.59 16.36 15.37
C PRO A 130 -7.29 14.99 15.27
N GLY A 131 -8.00 14.59 16.33
CA GLY A 131 -8.66 13.28 16.36
C GLY A 131 -9.78 13.08 15.31
N TRP A 132 -10.37 14.16 14.80
CA TRP A 132 -11.34 14.08 13.69
C TRP A 132 -10.66 13.71 12.37
N LEU A 133 -9.42 14.20 12.15
CA LEU A 133 -8.64 13.91 10.96
C LEU A 133 -8.09 12.48 11.03
N GLN A 134 -7.51 12.08 12.17
CA GLN A 134 -7.01 10.71 12.38
C GLN A 134 -8.06 9.64 12.08
N LYS A 135 -9.32 9.85 12.47
CA LYS A 135 -10.42 8.90 12.24
C LYS A 135 -10.88 8.81 10.78
N SER A 136 -10.41 9.72 9.93
CA SER A 136 -10.74 9.76 8.50
C SER A 136 -9.64 9.17 7.62
N LEU A 137 -8.42 9.05 8.15
CA LEU A 137 -7.27 8.51 7.42
C LEU A 137 -7.57 7.05 7.04
N SER A 138 -7.40 6.75 5.76
CA SER A 138 -7.79 5.47 5.17
C SER A 138 -6.77 5.01 4.14
N THR A 139 -5.53 4.95 4.59
CA THR A 139 -4.35 4.56 3.80
C THR A 139 -4.63 3.36 2.89
N GLU A 140 -4.99 2.21 3.46
CA GLU A 140 -5.21 0.97 2.71
C GLU A 140 -6.35 1.09 1.69
N PHE A 141 -7.44 1.75 2.06
CA PHE A 141 -8.56 1.98 1.17
C PHE A 141 -8.15 2.80 -0.06
N PHE A 142 -7.41 3.88 0.12
CA PHE A 142 -6.94 4.74 -0.98
C PHE A 142 -5.89 4.04 -1.85
N VAL A 143 -4.89 3.37 -1.25
CA VAL A 143 -3.89 2.59 -2.01
C VAL A 143 -4.57 1.54 -2.87
N LYS A 144 -5.49 0.76 -2.30
CA LYS A 144 -6.12 -0.35 -3.02
C LYS A 144 -6.99 0.14 -4.19
N ILE A 145 -7.64 1.30 -4.09
CA ILE A 145 -8.35 1.90 -5.25
C ILE A 145 -7.34 2.21 -6.36
N GLY A 146 -6.24 2.88 -6.03
CA GLY A 146 -5.16 3.14 -6.99
C GLY A 146 -4.63 1.84 -7.61
N LEU A 147 -4.45 0.79 -6.82
CA LEU A 147 -4.03 -0.52 -7.32
C LEU A 147 -5.03 -1.14 -8.30
N VAL A 148 -6.35 -1.08 -8.03
CA VAL A 148 -7.35 -1.56 -9.01
C VAL A 148 -7.26 -0.77 -10.32
N LEU A 149 -7.10 0.56 -10.25
CA LEU A 149 -6.91 1.40 -11.44
C LEU A 149 -5.59 1.10 -12.17
N LEU A 150 -4.52 0.76 -11.45
CA LEU A 150 -3.24 0.34 -12.06
C LEU A 150 -3.42 -0.88 -12.97
N GLY A 151 -4.36 -1.78 -12.67
CA GLY A 151 -4.66 -2.96 -13.50
C GLY A 151 -5.03 -2.60 -14.94
N THR A 152 -5.58 -1.41 -15.18
CA THR A 152 -5.90 -0.91 -16.53
C THR A 152 -4.67 -0.65 -17.41
N GLY A 153 -3.50 -0.45 -16.79
CA GLY A 153 -2.24 -0.20 -17.48
C GLY A 153 -1.38 -1.44 -17.70
N ILE A 154 -1.81 -2.62 -17.23
CA ILE A 154 -1.01 -3.85 -17.22
C ILE A 154 -1.67 -4.91 -18.09
N ILE A 155 -0.91 -5.41 -19.07
CA ILE A 155 -1.36 -6.49 -19.97
C ILE A 155 -1.35 -7.83 -19.21
N PHE A 156 -2.42 -8.60 -19.36
CA PHE A 156 -2.62 -9.87 -18.65
C PHE A 156 -1.52 -10.90 -18.93
N GLY A 157 -0.99 -10.94 -20.16
CA GLY A 157 0.13 -11.80 -20.51
C GLY A 157 1.39 -11.53 -19.69
N ASP A 158 1.62 -10.28 -19.32
CA ASP A 158 2.75 -9.90 -18.46
C ASP A 158 2.49 -10.31 -17.01
N ILE A 159 1.24 -10.27 -16.55
CA ILE A 159 0.85 -10.79 -15.23
C ILE A 159 1.11 -12.28 -15.15
N LEU A 160 0.79 -13.07 -16.18
CA LEU A 160 1.06 -14.51 -16.16
C LEU A 160 2.55 -14.82 -16.05
N LYS A 161 3.38 -14.14 -16.86
CA LYS A 161 4.84 -14.35 -16.85
C LYS A 161 5.49 -13.86 -15.56
N ALA A 162 5.32 -12.57 -15.25
CA ALA A 162 5.93 -11.96 -14.07
C ALA A 162 5.30 -12.46 -12.77
N GLY A 163 4.03 -12.87 -12.78
CA GLY A 163 3.36 -13.45 -11.62
C GLY A 163 3.83 -14.87 -11.32
N GLY A 164 4.16 -15.68 -12.33
CA GLY A 164 4.79 -16.98 -12.11
C GLY A 164 6.16 -16.86 -11.43
N LEU A 165 7.03 -15.99 -11.98
CA LEU A 165 8.33 -15.69 -11.37
C LEU A 165 8.19 -15.03 -10.00
N GLY A 166 7.24 -14.11 -9.86
CA GLY A 166 6.94 -13.42 -8.61
C GLY A 166 6.43 -14.36 -7.52
N LEU A 167 5.63 -15.37 -7.86
CA LEU A 167 5.18 -16.39 -6.92
C LEU A 167 6.33 -17.31 -6.49
N ALA A 168 7.20 -17.70 -7.42
CA ALA A 168 8.41 -18.47 -7.11
C ALA A 168 9.32 -17.69 -6.15
N GLN A 169 9.60 -16.41 -6.45
CA GLN A 169 10.33 -15.51 -5.56
C GLN A 169 9.66 -15.40 -4.20
N ALA A 170 8.35 -15.12 -4.17
CA ALA A 170 7.59 -14.94 -2.95
C ALA A 170 7.66 -16.19 -2.05
N LEU A 171 7.56 -17.40 -2.62
CA LEU A 171 7.69 -18.64 -1.85
C LEU A 171 9.07 -18.77 -1.20
N ILE A 172 10.14 -18.52 -1.97
CA ILE A 172 11.52 -18.60 -1.46
C ILE A 172 11.76 -17.57 -0.36
N VAL A 173 11.40 -16.31 -0.62
CA VAL A 173 11.63 -15.18 0.28
C VAL A 173 10.78 -15.31 1.53
N VAL A 174 9.46 -15.52 1.41
CA VAL A 174 8.55 -15.63 2.56
C VAL A 174 9.02 -16.73 3.50
N VAL A 175 9.28 -17.94 2.99
CA VAL A 175 9.70 -19.07 3.82
C VAL A 175 11.02 -18.75 4.51
N SER A 176 12.04 -18.33 3.76
CA SER A 176 13.38 -18.10 4.29
C SER A 176 13.41 -16.97 5.32
N VAL A 177 12.79 -15.84 5.00
CA VAL A 177 12.75 -14.65 5.87
C VAL A 177 11.90 -14.93 7.09
N TRP A 178 10.76 -15.63 6.96
CA TRP A 178 9.91 -15.95 8.12
C TRP A 178 10.66 -16.81 9.14
N TYR A 179 11.31 -17.90 8.69
CA TYR A 179 12.08 -18.77 9.57
C TYR A 179 13.28 -18.05 10.19
N PHE A 180 13.99 -17.24 9.42
CA PHE A 180 15.11 -16.45 9.92
C PHE A 180 14.65 -15.43 10.98
N ALA A 181 13.59 -14.67 10.69
CA ALA A 181 13.02 -13.69 11.60
C ALA A 181 12.51 -14.34 12.90
N TYR A 182 11.83 -15.48 12.79
CA TYR A 182 11.38 -16.27 13.94
C TYR A 182 12.58 -16.70 14.80
N TRP A 183 13.63 -17.23 14.18
CA TRP A 183 14.86 -17.65 14.87
C TRP A 183 15.55 -16.49 15.58
N VAL A 184 15.69 -15.33 14.92
CA VAL A 184 16.28 -14.12 15.53
C VAL A 184 15.45 -13.66 16.72
N CYS A 185 14.13 -13.60 16.60
CA CYS A 185 13.23 -13.21 17.69
C CYS A 185 13.39 -14.13 18.90
N LYS A 186 13.46 -15.45 18.68
CA LYS A 186 13.69 -16.42 19.76
C LYS A 186 15.04 -16.24 20.43
N LYS A 187 16.11 -16.00 19.65
CA LYS A 187 17.46 -15.76 20.16
C LYS A 187 17.53 -14.49 21.03
N LEU A 188 16.80 -13.45 20.64
CA LEU A 188 16.70 -12.19 21.40
C LEU A 188 15.70 -12.26 22.56
N LYS A 189 15.03 -13.41 22.74
CA LYS A 189 14.00 -13.64 23.78
C LYS A 189 12.83 -12.65 23.67
N VAL A 190 12.39 -12.38 22.44
CA VAL A 190 11.12 -11.71 22.16
C VAL A 190 9.98 -12.69 22.51
N ASP A 191 8.87 -12.18 23.05
CA ASP A 191 7.74 -13.04 23.43
C ASP A 191 7.10 -13.70 22.19
N ASN A 192 6.34 -14.77 22.41
CA ASN A 192 5.85 -15.60 21.30
C ASN A 192 4.87 -14.89 20.38
N GLU A 193 3.94 -14.10 20.93
CA GLU A 193 2.96 -13.36 20.13
C GLU A 193 3.67 -12.35 19.24
N MET A 194 4.57 -11.55 19.84
CA MET A 194 5.35 -10.55 19.11
C MET A 194 6.27 -11.20 18.08
N THR A 195 6.86 -12.36 18.40
CA THR A 195 7.69 -13.14 17.46
C THR A 195 6.89 -13.52 16.22
N MET A 196 5.67 -14.06 16.39
CA MET A 196 4.82 -14.47 15.26
C MET A 196 4.39 -13.26 14.42
N MET A 197 4.01 -12.15 15.07
CA MET A 197 3.63 -10.92 14.37
C MET A 197 4.80 -10.32 13.58
N LEU A 198 6.00 -10.21 14.19
CA LEU A 198 7.18 -9.66 13.53
C LEU A 198 7.66 -10.53 12.37
N ALA A 199 7.76 -11.85 12.59
CA ALA A 199 8.21 -12.78 11.56
C ALA A 199 7.28 -12.76 10.35
N SER A 200 5.96 -12.68 10.59
CA SER A 200 4.97 -12.62 9.51
C SER A 200 4.93 -11.25 8.84
N ALA A 201 5.12 -10.16 9.60
CA ALA A 201 5.18 -8.82 9.06
C ALA A 201 6.36 -8.66 8.08
N VAL A 202 7.58 -8.98 8.50
CA VAL A 202 8.81 -8.75 7.73
C VAL A 202 8.99 -9.70 6.53
N SER A 203 8.23 -10.80 6.47
CA SER A 203 8.40 -11.82 5.42
C SER A 203 7.31 -11.81 4.35
N ILE A 204 6.15 -11.19 4.61
CA ILE A 204 4.99 -11.25 3.71
C ILE A 204 4.63 -9.85 3.20
N CYS A 205 3.76 -9.14 3.91
CA CYS A 205 3.18 -7.87 3.45
C CYS A 205 3.09 -6.83 4.57
N GLY A 206 3.91 -7.01 5.61
CA GLY A 206 3.97 -6.12 6.77
C GLY A 206 2.67 -6.03 7.53
N VAL A 207 1.96 -4.92 7.35
CA VAL A 207 0.79 -4.54 8.16
C VAL A 207 -0.32 -5.59 8.06
N SER A 208 -0.72 -6.00 6.85
CA SER A 208 -1.80 -6.99 6.69
C SER A 208 -1.43 -8.35 7.26
N ALA A 209 -0.15 -8.74 7.16
CA ALA A 209 0.35 -9.98 7.75
C ALA A 209 0.38 -9.93 9.29
N ALA A 210 0.78 -8.80 9.88
CA ALA A 210 0.72 -8.59 11.32
C ALA A 210 -0.73 -8.69 11.84
N ILE A 211 -1.68 -8.03 11.16
CA ILE A 211 -3.12 -8.06 11.52
C ILE A 211 -3.69 -9.47 11.39
N ALA A 212 -3.43 -10.17 10.28
CA ALA A 212 -3.90 -11.53 10.06
C ALA A 212 -3.33 -12.49 11.11
N THR A 213 -2.04 -12.36 11.41
CA THR A 213 -1.36 -13.17 12.44
C THR A 213 -1.93 -12.89 13.82
N ALA A 214 -2.11 -11.62 14.19
CA ALA A 214 -2.71 -11.23 15.46
C ALA A 214 -4.14 -11.78 15.61
N GLY A 215 -4.94 -11.76 14.54
CA GLY A 215 -6.27 -12.38 14.52
C GLY A 215 -6.20 -13.90 14.70
N ALA A 216 -5.28 -14.56 14.00
CA ALA A 216 -5.11 -16.01 14.06
C ALA A 216 -4.66 -16.53 15.44
N ILE A 217 -3.82 -15.76 16.15
CA ILE A 217 -3.28 -16.14 17.47
C ILE A 217 -3.98 -15.44 18.64
N LYS A 218 -4.98 -14.59 18.38
CA LYS A 218 -5.62 -13.68 19.37
C LYS A 218 -4.60 -12.83 20.15
N GLY A 219 -3.63 -12.27 19.43
CA GLY A 219 -2.52 -11.54 20.03
C GLY A 219 -2.92 -10.16 20.58
N ASP A 220 -2.08 -9.64 21.48
CA ASP A 220 -2.31 -8.33 22.13
C ASP A 220 -2.39 -7.17 21.11
N PRO A 221 -3.47 -6.37 21.12
CA PRO A 221 -3.61 -5.18 20.27
C PRO A 221 -2.47 -4.17 20.38
N LYS A 222 -1.82 -4.04 21.54
CA LYS A 222 -0.67 -3.15 21.72
C LYS A 222 0.55 -3.61 20.94
N LYS A 223 0.82 -4.92 20.95
CA LYS A 223 1.92 -5.54 20.18
C LYS A 223 1.66 -5.45 18.68
N LEU A 224 0.41 -5.63 18.27
CA LEU A 224 -0.02 -5.42 16.90
C LEU A 224 0.25 -3.97 16.46
N SER A 225 -0.24 -2.99 17.22
CA SER A 225 -0.02 -1.57 16.92
C SER A 225 1.46 -1.22 16.81
N TYR A 226 2.30 -1.72 17.73
CA TYR A 226 3.74 -1.48 17.66
C TYR A 226 4.39 -2.15 16.44
N THR A 227 4.00 -3.38 16.09
CA THR A 227 4.46 -4.06 14.87
C THR A 227 4.10 -3.27 13.61
N ILE A 228 2.88 -2.73 13.54
CA ILE A 228 2.41 -1.90 12.43
C ILE A 228 3.26 -0.63 12.33
N SER A 229 3.47 0.09 13.44
CA SER A 229 4.31 1.30 13.45
C SER A 229 5.73 1.00 13.00
N LEU A 230 6.30 -0.12 13.43
CA LEU A 230 7.64 -0.54 13.06
C LEU A 230 7.76 -0.79 11.54
N VAL A 231 6.82 -1.55 10.98
CA VAL A 231 6.73 -1.80 9.53
C VAL A 231 6.65 -0.49 8.75
N LEU A 232 5.71 0.39 9.13
CA LEU A 232 5.49 1.65 8.42
C LEU A 232 6.73 2.54 8.44
N ILE A 233 7.39 2.65 9.59
CA ILE A 233 8.55 3.53 9.72
C ILE A 233 9.76 2.97 8.97
N ILE A 234 10.01 1.67 9.02
CA ILE A 234 11.12 1.05 8.28
C ILE A 234 10.85 1.04 6.77
N ALA A 235 9.60 0.97 6.34
CA ALA A 235 9.24 1.05 4.93
C ALA A 235 9.61 2.41 4.29
N ILE A 236 9.57 3.52 5.02
CA ILE A 236 9.86 4.87 4.50
C ILE A 236 11.29 5.00 3.92
N PRO A 237 12.37 4.74 4.69
CA PRO A 237 13.72 4.84 4.15
C PRO A 237 13.97 3.81 3.05
N MET A 238 13.34 2.64 3.09
CA MET A 238 13.48 1.63 2.03
C MET A 238 12.80 2.06 0.74
N MET A 239 11.59 2.60 0.84
CA MET A 239 10.80 3.12 -0.28
C MET A 239 11.58 4.15 -1.09
N ILE A 240 12.28 5.05 -0.40
CA ILE A 240 13.06 6.11 -1.02
C ILE A 240 14.45 5.61 -1.41
N GLY A 241 15.13 4.88 -0.52
CA GLY A 241 16.55 4.54 -0.69
C GLY A 241 16.80 3.38 -1.64
N MET A 242 15.92 2.38 -1.73
CA MET A 242 16.16 1.20 -2.56
C MET A 242 16.17 1.50 -4.07
N PRO A 243 15.29 2.33 -4.64
CA PRO A 243 15.36 2.71 -6.06
C PRO A 243 16.70 3.35 -6.43
N TYR A 244 17.19 4.29 -5.62
CA TYR A 244 18.51 4.91 -5.85
C TYR A 244 19.66 3.93 -5.69
N LEU A 245 19.54 2.98 -4.77
CA LEU A 245 20.54 1.92 -4.61
C LEU A 245 20.54 0.98 -5.82
N ALA A 246 19.37 0.66 -6.38
CA ALA A 246 19.25 -0.14 -7.60
C ALA A 246 19.86 0.57 -8.82
N GLU A 247 19.59 1.87 -8.97
CA GLU A 247 20.20 2.73 -10.00
C GLU A 247 21.73 2.77 -9.85
N TYR A 248 22.23 2.98 -8.63
CA TYR A 248 23.67 2.99 -8.34
C TYR A 248 24.34 1.64 -8.66
N MET A 249 23.64 0.54 -8.43
CA MET A 249 24.11 -0.81 -8.76
C MET A 249 23.97 -1.17 -10.24
N GLY A 250 23.30 -0.34 -11.05
CA GLY A 250 23.06 -0.59 -12.47
C GLY A 250 22.14 -1.80 -12.73
N LEU A 251 21.16 -2.03 -11.85
CA LEU A 251 20.20 -3.13 -11.99
C LEU A 251 19.21 -2.84 -13.14
N SER A 252 18.73 -3.89 -13.81
CA SER A 252 17.62 -3.76 -14.77
C SER A 252 16.32 -3.36 -14.07
N ASP A 253 15.37 -2.80 -14.82
CA ASP A 253 14.06 -2.43 -14.29
C ASP A 253 13.29 -3.64 -13.73
N GLU A 254 13.45 -4.81 -14.34
CA GLU A 254 12.82 -6.06 -13.91
C GLU A 254 13.38 -6.54 -12.57
N VAL A 255 14.71 -6.58 -12.41
CA VAL A 255 15.36 -6.95 -11.15
C VAL A 255 15.04 -5.93 -10.07
N THR A 256 15.08 -4.64 -10.42
CA THR A 256 14.71 -3.55 -9.52
C THR A 256 13.28 -3.72 -9.03
N GLY A 257 12.32 -3.85 -9.96
CA GLY A 257 10.91 -4.07 -9.62
C GLY A 257 10.71 -5.29 -8.73
N ALA A 258 11.34 -6.42 -9.07
CA ALA A 258 11.23 -7.65 -8.29
C ALA A 258 11.82 -7.48 -6.88
N TRP A 259 12.95 -6.78 -6.74
CA TRP A 259 13.59 -6.52 -5.45
C TRP A 259 12.73 -5.59 -4.57
N LEU A 260 12.22 -4.50 -5.13
CA LEU A 260 11.33 -3.58 -4.43
C LEU A 260 10.05 -4.30 -3.97
N GLY A 261 9.42 -5.06 -4.88
CA GLY A 261 8.19 -5.80 -4.62
C GLY A 261 8.35 -6.93 -3.60
N GLY A 262 9.49 -7.62 -3.58
CA GLY A 262 9.75 -8.71 -2.63
C GLY A 262 10.14 -8.24 -1.23
N THR A 263 10.68 -7.02 -1.10
CA THR A 263 11.32 -6.56 0.14
C THR A 263 10.49 -5.52 0.91
N ILE A 264 9.87 -4.56 0.22
CA ILE A 264 9.20 -3.44 0.92
C ILE A 264 7.88 -3.94 1.53
N ASP A 265 7.71 -3.80 2.84
CA ASP A 265 6.65 -4.47 3.60
C ASP A 265 5.29 -3.74 3.59
N THR A 266 4.98 -2.94 2.58
CA THR A 266 3.63 -2.41 2.40
C THR A 266 3.34 -2.24 0.91
N SER A 267 2.11 -2.55 0.48
CA SER A 267 1.73 -2.39 -0.93
C SER A 267 1.81 -0.94 -1.38
N GLY A 268 1.45 0.01 -0.50
CA GLY A 268 1.59 1.44 -0.76
C GLY A 268 3.05 1.81 -1.04
N ALA A 269 3.96 1.54 -0.10
CA ALA A 269 5.37 1.89 -0.26
C ALA A 269 6.04 1.20 -1.46
N VAL A 270 5.67 -0.04 -1.79
CA VAL A 270 6.16 -0.72 -3.02
C VAL A 270 5.77 0.07 -4.26
N VAL A 271 4.53 0.54 -4.33
CA VAL A 271 4.05 1.34 -5.46
C VAL A 271 4.87 2.63 -5.57
N ALA A 272 5.01 3.41 -4.49
CA ALA A 272 5.81 4.64 -4.57
C ALA A 272 7.25 4.37 -4.98
N SER A 273 7.87 3.35 -4.40
CA SER A 273 9.24 2.97 -4.74
C SER A 273 9.36 2.53 -6.20
N GLY A 274 8.38 1.78 -6.69
CA GLY A 274 8.29 1.35 -8.07
C GLY A 274 8.08 2.50 -9.04
N THR A 275 7.23 3.48 -8.70
CA THR A 275 7.00 4.65 -9.54
C THR A 275 8.29 5.47 -9.68
N LEU A 276 9.04 5.65 -8.59
CA LEU A 276 10.38 6.30 -8.61
C LEU A 276 11.39 5.56 -9.49
N ALA A 277 11.31 4.23 -9.53
CA ALA A 277 12.19 3.39 -10.34
C ALA A 277 11.75 3.32 -11.82
N GLY A 278 10.53 3.74 -12.16
CA GLY A 278 10.00 3.74 -13.52
C GLY A 278 8.84 2.78 -13.77
N GLU A 279 8.18 2.90 -14.93
CA GLU A 279 6.93 2.18 -15.21
C GLU A 279 7.09 0.65 -15.21
N THR A 280 8.19 0.13 -15.76
CA THR A 280 8.50 -1.30 -15.77
C THR A 280 8.72 -1.82 -14.34
N ALA A 281 9.52 -1.11 -13.55
CA ALA A 281 9.78 -1.46 -12.16
C ALA A 281 8.49 -1.43 -11.31
N LEU A 282 7.63 -0.41 -11.47
CA LEU A 282 6.32 -0.32 -10.82
C LEU A 282 5.41 -1.52 -11.14
N LYS A 283 5.36 -1.91 -12.41
CA LYS A 283 4.56 -3.04 -12.87
C LYS A 283 5.06 -4.35 -12.26
N ILE A 284 6.36 -4.63 -12.36
CA ILE A 284 6.96 -5.86 -11.81
C ILE A 284 6.85 -5.88 -10.29
N SER A 285 7.17 -4.77 -9.61
CA SER A 285 7.10 -4.70 -8.15
C SER A 285 5.69 -4.94 -7.61
N THR A 286 4.68 -4.40 -8.30
CA THR A 286 3.28 -4.65 -7.93
C THR A 286 2.90 -6.12 -8.11
N ILE A 287 3.27 -6.73 -9.24
CA ILE A 287 2.95 -8.14 -9.53
C ILE A 287 3.65 -9.06 -8.52
N VAL A 288 4.93 -8.82 -8.23
CA VAL A 288 5.70 -9.61 -7.24
C VAL A 288 5.08 -9.43 -5.86
N LYS A 289 4.76 -8.21 -5.44
CA LYS A 289 4.12 -7.97 -4.13
C LYS A 289 2.74 -8.64 -4.04
N PHE A 290 1.94 -8.62 -5.11
CA PHE A 290 0.66 -9.33 -5.12
C PHE A 290 0.83 -10.83 -5.00
N SER A 291 1.83 -11.39 -5.70
CA SER A 291 2.18 -12.80 -5.59
C SER A 291 2.53 -13.17 -4.14
N GLN A 292 3.21 -12.29 -3.41
CA GLN A 292 3.47 -12.44 -1.98
C GLN A 292 2.19 -12.33 -1.13
N ASN A 293 1.30 -11.38 -1.46
CA ASN A 293 0.02 -11.22 -0.76
C ASN A 293 -0.92 -12.43 -0.95
N VAL A 294 -0.84 -13.16 -2.07
CA VAL A 294 -1.60 -14.41 -2.29
C VAL A 294 -1.26 -15.46 -1.23
N LEU A 295 0.00 -15.50 -0.77
CA LEU A 295 0.47 -16.45 0.24
C LEU A 295 -0.05 -16.14 1.66
N LEU A 296 -0.59 -14.93 1.89
CA LEU A 296 -1.06 -14.49 3.21
C LEU A 296 -2.12 -15.43 3.80
N GLY A 297 -3.09 -15.86 3.01
CA GLY A 297 -4.16 -16.74 3.49
C GLY A 297 -3.64 -18.11 3.93
N ILE A 298 -2.69 -18.65 3.17
CA ILE A 298 -2.02 -19.92 3.46
C ILE A 298 -1.16 -19.78 4.73
N ALA A 299 -0.39 -18.70 4.84
CA ALA A 299 0.45 -18.42 6.00
C ALA A 299 -0.39 -18.26 7.28
N ALA A 300 -1.48 -17.49 7.22
CA ALA A 300 -2.37 -17.30 8.37
C ALA A 300 -3.00 -18.62 8.83
N PHE A 301 -3.41 -19.48 7.89
CA PHE A 301 -3.89 -20.82 8.19
C PHE A 301 -2.80 -21.67 8.89
N ALA A 302 -1.58 -21.71 8.34
CA ALA A 302 -0.48 -22.47 8.91
C ALA A 302 -0.11 -21.98 10.32
N ILE A 303 -0.11 -20.66 10.54
CA ILE A 303 0.12 -20.04 11.85
C ILE A 303 -0.96 -20.43 12.86
N SER A 304 -2.23 -20.38 12.45
CA SER A 304 -3.37 -20.79 13.29
C SER A 304 -3.27 -22.26 13.72
N VAL A 305 -2.93 -23.15 12.78
CA VAL A 305 -2.67 -24.56 13.05
C VAL A 305 -1.54 -24.71 14.07
N TYR A 306 -0.37 -24.13 13.79
CA TYR A 306 0.79 -24.20 14.67
C TYR A 306 0.49 -23.70 16.10
N TRP A 307 -0.22 -22.58 16.23
CA TRP A 307 -0.57 -21.97 17.52
C TRP A 307 -1.51 -22.86 18.34
N THR A 308 -2.44 -23.52 17.67
CA THR A 308 -3.39 -24.45 18.30
C THR A 308 -2.67 -25.71 18.79
N TYR A 309 -1.78 -26.29 17.97
CA TYR A 309 -1.08 -27.55 18.31
C TYR A 309 0.01 -27.40 19.37
N THR A 310 0.62 -26.21 19.49
CA THR A 310 1.69 -25.98 20.49
C THR A 310 1.16 -25.61 21.87
N ASN A 311 -0.15 -25.74 22.13
CA ASN A 311 -0.82 -25.38 23.39
C ASN A 311 -0.46 -23.97 23.90
N GLN A 312 -0.13 -23.05 22.99
CA GLN A 312 0.07 -21.64 23.32
C GLN A 312 -1.26 -20.89 23.45
N ALA A 313 -2.35 -21.51 23.01
CA ALA A 313 -3.70 -21.11 23.37
C ALA A 313 -3.93 -21.39 24.87
N LYS A 314 -3.91 -20.35 25.70
CA LYS A 314 -4.47 -20.42 27.06
C LYS A 314 -5.97 -20.75 26.98
N GLU A 315 -6.49 -21.36 28.04
CA GLU A 315 -7.82 -21.98 28.19
C GLU A 315 -9.05 -21.14 27.75
N ASP A 316 -8.94 -19.84 27.45
CA ASP A 316 -10.08 -18.95 27.21
C ASP A 316 -10.29 -18.50 25.76
N GLY A 317 -9.86 -19.28 24.78
CA GLY A 317 -10.28 -18.94 23.43
C GLY A 317 -9.85 -19.90 22.35
N ILE A 318 -10.72 -20.84 22.01
CA ILE A 318 -10.65 -21.67 20.80
C ILE A 318 -10.20 -20.78 19.61
N PRO A 319 -9.00 -21.00 19.04
CA PRO A 319 -8.59 -20.38 17.78
C PRO A 319 -9.62 -20.72 16.70
N GLU A 320 -9.86 -19.83 15.73
CA GLU A 320 -10.71 -20.16 14.57
C GLU A 320 -10.30 -21.53 14.02
N LYS A 321 -11.25 -22.48 13.90
CA LYS A 321 -10.91 -23.81 13.39
C LYS A 321 -10.25 -23.64 12.03
N PRO A 322 -9.04 -24.20 11.82
CA PRO A 322 -8.34 -24.08 10.56
C PRO A 322 -9.18 -24.73 9.46
N THR A 323 -9.82 -23.90 8.63
CA THR A 323 -10.68 -24.33 7.52
C THR A 323 -10.24 -23.63 6.24
N LEU A 324 -10.57 -24.21 5.08
CA LEU A 324 -10.32 -23.57 3.78
C LEU A 324 -11.02 -22.21 3.65
N GLY A 325 -12.11 -21.99 4.40
CA GLY A 325 -12.77 -20.69 4.51
C GLY A 325 -11.84 -19.59 5.02
N VAL A 326 -10.93 -19.89 5.96
CA VAL A 326 -9.94 -18.93 6.48
C VAL A 326 -9.02 -18.42 5.37
N ILE A 327 -8.59 -19.29 4.46
CA ILE A 327 -7.73 -18.90 3.33
C ILE A 327 -8.45 -17.86 2.47
N TRP A 328 -9.71 -18.14 2.12
CA TRP A 328 -10.53 -17.20 1.36
C TRP A 328 -10.79 -15.90 2.13
N GLU A 329 -11.08 -15.97 3.42
CA GLU A 329 -11.34 -14.80 4.28
C GLU A 329 -10.11 -13.89 4.46
N ARG A 330 -8.90 -14.44 4.41
CA ARG A 330 -7.64 -13.67 4.53
C ARG A 330 -7.04 -13.25 3.19
N PHE A 331 -7.45 -13.89 2.09
CA PHE A 331 -7.02 -13.51 0.74
C PHE A 331 -7.36 -12.02 0.44
N PRO A 332 -6.45 -11.22 -0.12
CA PRO A 332 -6.72 -9.82 -0.45
C PRO A 332 -7.68 -9.70 -1.64
N LYS A 333 -8.97 -9.44 -1.41
CA LYS A 333 -9.97 -9.47 -2.50
C LYS A 333 -9.80 -8.32 -3.48
N PHE A 334 -9.10 -7.24 -3.12
CA PHE A 334 -8.85 -6.13 -4.03
C PHE A 334 -8.01 -6.55 -5.26
N VAL A 335 -7.19 -7.61 -5.11
CA VAL A 335 -6.42 -8.21 -6.21
C VAL A 335 -7.36 -8.71 -7.30
N LEU A 336 -8.57 -9.16 -6.97
CA LEU A 336 -9.56 -9.57 -7.98
C LEU A 336 -10.00 -8.40 -8.86
N GLY A 337 -10.23 -7.21 -8.29
CA GLY A 337 -10.56 -6.01 -9.05
C GLY A 337 -9.43 -5.60 -10.00
N PHE A 338 -8.19 -5.67 -9.53
CA PHE A 338 -7.01 -5.48 -10.38
C PHE A 338 -6.96 -6.49 -11.54
N MET A 339 -7.18 -7.77 -11.27
CA MET A 339 -7.18 -8.82 -12.30
C MET A 339 -8.31 -8.62 -13.32
N ILE A 340 -9.51 -8.25 -12.87
CA ILE A 340 -10.64 -7.93 -13.73
C ILE A 340 -10.30 -6.73 -14.62
N ALA A 341 -9.76 -5.65 -14.05
CA ALA A 341 -9.35 -4.48 -14.82
C ALA A 341 -8.33 -4.84 -15.91
N SER A 342 -7.29 -5.62 -15.57
CA SER A 342 -6.29 -6.08 -16.54
C SER A 342 -6.91 -6.96 -17.64
N LEU A 343 -7.80 -7.89 -17.29
CA LEU A 343 -8.49 -8.73 -18.28
C LEU A 343 -9.34 -7.90 -19.25
N LEU A 344 -10.11 -6.93 -18.74
CA LEU A 344 -10.93 -6.06 -19.57
C LEU A 344 -10.07 -5.25 -20.56
N PHE A 345 -8.97 -4.65 -20.08
CA PHE A 345 -8.07 -3.86 -20.92
C PHE A 345 -7.20 -4.70 -21.86
N SER A 346 -7.00 -5.99 -21.55
CA SER A 346 -6.20 -6.88 -22.40
C SER A 346 -7.01 -7.56 -23.50
N PHE A 347 -8.30 -7.84 -23.24
CA PHE A 347 -9.10 -8.73 -24.11
C PHE A 347 -10.45 -8.17 -24.54
N VAL A 348 -10.99 -7.16 -23.86
CA VAL A 348 -12.36 -6.67 -24.09
C VAL A 348 -12.38 -5.30 -24.78
N PHE A 349 -11.59 -4.35 -24.29
CA PHE A 349 -11.59 -2.99 -24.84
C PHE A 349 -10.72 -2.86 -26.09
N SER A 350 -11.19 -2.05 -27.04
CA SER A 350 -10.45 -1.73 -28.26
C SER A 350 -9.26 -0.81 -27.97
N ALA A 351 -8.25 -0.82 -28.84
CA ALA A 351 -7.08 0.06 -28.71
C ALA A 351 -7.45 1.55 -28.71
N GLU A 352 -8.49 1.93 -29.45
CA GLU A 352 -9.02 3.30 -29.51
C GLU A 352 -9.60 3.71 -28.14
N THR A 353 -10.51 2.90 -27.58
CA THR A 353 -11.09 3.13 -26.26
C THR A 353 -10.02 3.23 -25.18
N ILE A 354 -9.02 2.34 -25.20
CA ILE A 354 -7.93 2.35 -24.22
C ILE A 354 -7.13 3.65 -24.33
N THR A 355 -6.80 4.09 -25.54
CA THR A 355 -6.00 5.31 -25.76
C THR A 355 -6.72 6.55 -25.22
N GLU A 356 -8.03 6.62 -25.38
CA GLU A 356 -8.87 7.74 -24.91
C GLU A 356 -8.92 7.82 -23.38
N ILE A 357 -9.07 6.69 -22.68
CA ILE A 357 -9.33 6.70 -21.23
C ILE A 357 -8.08 6.48 -20.36
N LYS A 358 -7.01 5.90 -20.92
CA LYS A 358 -5.80 5.49 -20.15
C LYS A 358 -5.14 6.67 -19.44
N GLY A 359 -5.11 7.85 -20.06
CA GLY A 359 -4.55 9.06 -19.46
C GLY A 359 -5.27 9.46 -18.17
N GLY A 360 -6.59 9.65 -18.25
CA GLY A 360 -7.39 10.04 -17.09
C GLY A 360 -7.40 8.99 -15.97
N LEU A 361 -7.42 7.69 -16.31
CA LEU A 361 -7.32 6.61 -15.33
C LEU A 361 -5.96 6.57 -14.64
N LYS A 362 -4.86 6.86 -15.37
CA LYS A 362 -3.51 6.99 -14.81
C LYS A 362 -3.43 8.15 -13.84
N GLU A 363 -3.98 9.31 -14.19
CA GLU A 363 -3.96 10.50 -13.32
C GLU A 363 -4.78 10.28 -12.04
N LEU A 364 -5.97 9.67 -12.15
CA LEU A 364 -6.76 9.29 -10.98
C LEU A 364 -6.04 8.27 -10.10
N ARG A 365 -5.42 7.25 -10.69
CA ARG A 365 -4.60 6.28 -9.97
C ARG A 365 -3.53 6.97 -9.14
N ASP A 366 -2.74 7.85 -9.77
CA ASP A 366 -1.65 8.56 -9.11
C ASP A 366 -2.18 9.48 -8.01
N PHE A 367 -3.35 10.07 -8.21
CA PHE A 367 -4.03 10.87 -7.19
C PHE A 367 -4.51 10.04 -5.98
N TRP A 368 -5.10 8.87 -6.20
CA TRP A 368 -5.48 7.95 -5.11
C TRP A 368 -4.26 7.48 -4.32
N PHE A 369 -3.14 7.24 -4.99
CA PHE A 369 -1.87 7.01 -4.30
C PHE A 369 -1.45 8.22 -3.48
N ALA A 370 -1.46 9.44 -4.05
CA ALA A 370 -1.09 10.65 -3.32
C ALA A 370 -1.93 10.89 -2.04
N LEU A 371 -3.25 10.64 -2.09
CA LEU A 371 -4.14 10.66 -0.92
C LEU A 371 -3.71 9.64 0.15
N ALA A 372 -3.33 8.45 -0.28
CA ALA A 372 -2.85 7.40 0.60
C ALA A 372 -1.54 7.79 1.29
N PHE A 373 -0.58 8.37 0.56
CA PHE A 373 0.72 8.77 1.13
C PHE A 373 0.62 9.93 2.11
N ILE A 374 -0.26 10.91 1.85
CA ILE A 374 -0.60 11.93 2.85
C ILE A 374 -1.13 11.24 4.12
N SER A 375 -2.04 10.28 3.97
CA SER A 375 -2.61 9.54 5.10
C SER A 375 -1.54 8.76 5.88
N ILE A 376 -0.65 8.03 5.19
CA ILE A 376 0.49 7.31 5.80
C ILE A 376 1.35 8.28 6.61
N GLY A 377 1.73 9.42 6.03
CA GLY A 377 2.56 10.40 6.71
C GLY A 377 1.88 10.95 7.97
N LEU A 378 0.59 11.27 7.87
CA LEU A 378 -0.22 11.78 8.99
C LEU A 378 -0.43 10.75 10.12
N GLU A 379 -0.42 9.45 9.80
CA GLU A 379 -0.51 8.34 10.76
C GLU A 379 0.84 8.01 11.43
N THR A 380 1.95 8.32 10.77
CA THR A 380 3.29 7.86 11.20
C THR A 380 3.94 8.79 12.22
N LYS A 381 4.27 8.25 13.41
CA LYS A 381 5.01 8.98 14.46
C LYS A 381 6.30 8.27 14.85
N PHE A 382 7.43 8.95 14.70
CA PHE A 382 8.74 8.38 15.06
C PHE A 382 8.93 8.20 16.57
N SER A 383 8.18 8.92 17.41
CA SER A 383 8.21 8.75 18.86
C SER A 383 7.82 7.34 19.32
N ASP A 384 6.99 6.65 18.53
CA ASP A 384 6.40 5.36 18.91
C ASP A 384 7.42 4.20 18.77
N LEU A 385 8.56 4.45 18.11
CA LEU A 385 9.64 3.47 17.89
C LEU A 385 10.55 3.28 19.09
N PHE A 386 10.81 4.33 19.85
CA PHE A 386 11.96 4.41 20.78
C PHE A 386 11.62 4.13 22.25
N SER A 387 10.50 3.47 22.54
CA SER A 387 10.19 3.04 23.91
C SER A 387 11.17 1.96 24.41
N TYR A 388 11.66 2.11 25.64
CA TYR A 388 12.69 1.23 26.23
C TYR A 388 12.29 -0.26 26.22
N GLU A 389 11.00 -0.56 26.39
CA GLU A 389 10.45 -1.92 26.40
C GLU A 389 10.55 -2.63 25.04
N ASN A 390 10.72 -1.88 23.94
CA ASN A 390 10.62 -2.42 22.58
C ASN A 390 11.96 -2.61 21.85
N ARG A 391 13.09 -2.45 22.55
CA ARG A 391 14.44 -2.53 21.95
C ARG A 391 14.73 -3.89 21.29
N LYS A 392 14.33 -4.99 21.93
CA LYS A 392 14.54 -6.36 21.41
C LYS A 392 13.71 -6.63 20.16
N PRO A 393 12.38 -6.37 20.15
CA PRO A 393 11.57 -6.38 18.93
C PRO A 393 12.15 -5.56 17.78
N LEU A 394 12.57 -4.32 18.05
CA LEU A 394 13.18 -3.44 17.05
C LEU A 394 14.45 -4.05 16.44
N GLN A 395 15.37 -4.51 17.28
CA GLN A 395 16.60 -5.17 16.82
C GLN A 395 16.31 -6.43 16.00
N ALA A 396 15.36 -7.25 16.44
CA ALA A 396 14.98 -8.46 15.73
C ALA A 396 14.45 -8.14 14.32
N PHE A 397 13.57 -7.14 14.22
CA PHE A 397 13.00 -6.71 12.95
C PHE A 397 14.06 -6.14 12.01
N LEU A 398 14.96 -5.27 12.50
CA LEU A 398 16.02 -4.69 11.67
C LEU A 398 16.99 -5.75 11.13
N ILE A 399 17.37 -6.73 11.96
CA ILE A 399 18.22 -7.85 11.53
C ILE A 399 17.49 -8.69 10.47
N ALA A 400 16.23 -9.05 10.72
CA ALA A 400 15.42 -9.80 9.78
C ALA A 400 15.22 -9.05 8.46
N GLN A 401 14.99 -7.74 8.52
CA GLN A 401 14.77 -6.92 7.34
C GLN A 401 16.04 -6.72 6.53
N THR A 402 17.19 -6.58 7.19
CA THR A 402 18.48 -6.54 6.50
C THR A 402 18.73 -7.85 5.75
N PHE A 403 18.41 -8.99 6.39
CA PHE A 403 18.48 -10.29 5.73
C PHE A 403 17.50 -10.38 4.55
N ASN A 404 16.26 -9.91 4.70
CA ASN A 404 15.28 -9.85 3.62
C ASN A 404 15.80 -9.05 2.42
N VAL A 405 16.32 -7.84 2.65
CA VAL A 405 16.90 -6.98 1.60
C VAL A 405 17.98 -7.72 0.80
N ILE A 406 18.91 -8.38 1.47
CA ILE A 406 20.03 -9.08 0.83
C ILE A 406 19.56 -10.33 0.10
N LEU A 407 18.76 -11.17 0.77
CA LEU A 407 18.27 -12.42 0.19
C LEU A 407 17.41 -12.13 -1.05
N THR A 408 16.46 -11.21 -0.93
CA THR A 408 15.53 -10.87 -2.02
C THR A 408 16.28 -10.29 -3.21
N LEU A 409 17.32 -9.47 -3.01
CA LEU A 409 18.16 -9.00 -4.11
C LEU A 409 18.79 -10.17 -4.88
N GLY A 410 19.36 -11.14 -4.18
CA GLY A 410 19.94 -12.34 -4.80
C GLY A 410 18.92 -13.17 -5.57
N VAL A 411 17.72 -13.37 -5.00
CA VAL A 411 16.64 -14.10 -5.66
C VAL A 411 16.12 -13.34 -6.88
N SER A 412 15.92 -12.02 -6.77
CA SER A 412 15.50 -11.17 -7.89
C SER A 412 16.49 -11.23 -9.04
N TYR A 413 17.79 -11.19 -8.76
CA TYR A 413 18.83 -11.28 -9.79
C TYR A 413 18.80 -12.63 -10.52
N VAL A 414 18.56 -13.73 -9.79
CA VAL A 414 18.49 -15.08 -10.39
C VAL A 414 17.22 -15.28 -11.23
N LEU A 415 16.09 -14.70 -10.83
CA LEU A 415 14.80 -14.95 -11.47
C LEU A 415 14.42 -13.92 -12.54
N PHE A 416 14.91 -12.69 -12.44
CA PHE A 416 14.54 -11.56 -13.31
C PHE A 416 15.74 -10.91 -14.02
N GLY A 417 16.98 -11.35 -13.73
CA GLY A 417 18.21 -10.81 -14.30
C GLY A 417 18.71 -11.50 -15.56
#